data_AF-A0A0Q7T847-F1
#
_entry.id   AF-A0A0Q7T847-F1
#
_cell.length_a   1.000
_cell.length_b   1.000
_cell.length_c   1.000
_cell.angle_alpha   90.00
_cell.angle_beta   90.00
_cell.angle_gamma   90.00
#
_symmetry.space_group_name_H-M   'P 1'
#
loop_
_entity.id
_entity.type
_entity.pdbx_description
1 polymer ?
#
loop_
_entity_poly.entity_id
_entity_poly.type
_entity_poly.pdbx_seq_one_letter_code
_entity_poly.pdbx_strand_id
1 'polypeptide(L)'
;MAQANATFSYDAQGRLAGVAYTSGVQTAYTYDAAANRTRVQVTNGAPPATNQAPTCANRSINIGSIPNGGAGVSLTLQPITLSPACTDPDGDALTLVSLTGFTNAATGTLSGANATINNVRAPGASFTYAVSDGHGHTIYPTFTIIRSS
;
A
#
# COMPACT_ATOMS: atom_id res chain seq x y z
N MET A 1 29.52 6.97 -4.45
CA MET A 1 29.06 8.37 -4.48
C MET A 1 27.67 8.38 -5.10
N ALA A 2 26.65 8.68 -4.29
CA ALA A 2 25.26 8.66 -4.73
C ALA A 2 25.05 9.76 -5.79
N GLN A 3 24.57 9.40 -6.98
CA GLN A 3 24.09 10.40 -7.92
C GLN A 3 22.80 10.99 -7.33
N ALA A 4 22.84 12.26 -6.93
CA ALA A 4 21.63 13.01 -6.64
C ALA A 4 20.92 13.27 -7.97
N ASN A 5 19.81 12.59 -8.22
CA ASN A 5 18.97 12.90 -9.36
C ASN A 5 18.42 14.32 -9.18
N ALA A 6 18.41 15.11 -10.25
CA ALA A 6 17.95 16.49 -10.24
C ALA A 6 16.88 16.71 -11.31
N THR A 7 15.82 17.44 -10.94
CA THR A 7 14.79 17.89 -11.88
C THR A 7 15.05 19.37 -12.22
N PHE A 8 15.07 19.68 -13.51
CA PHE A 8 15.28 21.04 -14.02
C PHE A 8 13.96 21.65 -14.46
N SER A 9 13.73 22.90 -14.10
CA SER A 9 12.57 23.69 -14.50
C SER A 9 13.01 24.93 -15.26
N TYR A 10 12.23 25.33 -16.27
CA TYR A 10 12.56 26.44 -17.16
C TYR A 10 11.44 27.48 -17.13
N ASP A 11 11.80 28.74 -17.34
CA ASP A 11 10.83 29.82 -17.53
C ASP A 11 10.23 29.80 -18.94
N ALA A 12 9.29 30.72 -19.21
CA ALA A 12 8.62 30.84 -20.51
C ALA A 12 9.56 31.21 -21.67
N GLN A 13 10.80 31.65 -21.38
CA GLN A 13 11.83 31.96 -22.36
C GLN A 13 12.83 30.80 -22.54
N GLY A 14 12.59 29.65 -21.88
CA GLY A 14 13.45 28.47 -21.98
C GLY A 14 14.74 28.56 -21.15
N ARG A 15 14.83 29.51 -20.22
CA ARG A 15 16.01 29.67 -19.33
C ARG A 15 15.80 28.87 -18.05
N LEU A 16 16.88 28.38 -17.46
CA LEU A 16 16.83 27.56 -16.23
C LEU A 16 16.28 28.39 -15.06
N ALA A 17 15.06 28.10 -14.62
CA ALA A 17 14.38 28.79 -13.51
C ALA A 17 14.54 28.06 -12.17
N GLY A 18 14.86 26.77 -12.17
CA GLY A 18 15.12 26.06 -10.92
C GLY A 18 15.66 24.64 -11.07
N VAL A 19 16.30 24.18 -9.99
CA VAL A 19 16.88 22.84 -9.83
C VAL A 19 16.39 22.26 -8.52
N ALA A 20 15.76 21.08 -8.56
CA ALA A 20 15.35 20.33 -7.37
C ALA A 20 16.16 19.03 -7.27
N TYR A 21 16.86 18.84 -6.16
CA TYR A 21 17.67 17.65 -5.89
C TYR A 21 16.88 16.62 -5.07
N THR A 22 17.13 15.33 -5.27
CA THR A 22 16.57 14.27 -4.41
C THR A 22 17.00 14.34 -2.95
N SER A 23 18.00 15.16 -2.62
CA SER A 23 18.37 15.48 -1.24
C SER A 23 17.40 16.45 -0.55
N GLY A 24 16.39 16.99 -1.25
CA GLY A 24 15.47 18.01 -0.73
C GLY A 24 15.96 19.45 -0.94
N VAL A 25 17.23 19.64 -1.31
CA VAL A 25 17.76 20.95 -1.69
C VAL A 25 17.07 21.43 -2.97
N GLN A 26 16.60 22.67 -2.98
CA GLN A 26 16.05 23.32 -4.17
C GLN A 26 16.75 24.65 -4.39
N THR A 27 17.04 24.98 -5.64
CA THR A 27 17.59 26.27 -6.05
C THR A 27 16.68 26.92 -7.09
N ALA A 28 16.21 28.14 -6.83
CA ALA A 28 15.41 28.91 -7.76
C ALA A 28 16.18 30.15 -8.26
N TYR A 29 16.00 30.46 -9.55
CA TYR A 29 16.62 31.58 -10.23
C TYR A 29 15.56 32.54 -10.77
N THR A 30 15.76 33.84 -10.57
CA THR A 30 14.98 34.87 -11.26
C THR A 30 15.88 35.72 -12.14
N TYR A 31 15.32 36.20 -13.24
CA TYR A 31 16.04 36.97 -14.25
C TYR A 31 15.28 38.27 -14.53
N ASP A 32 16.02 39.30 -14.93
CA ASP A 32 15.43 40.51 -15.51
C ASP A 32 15.10 40.30 -17.01
N ALA A 33 14.52 41.34 -17.62
CA ALA A 33 14.18 41.36 -19.05
C ALA A 33 15.41 41.34 -19.98
N ALA A 34 16.60 41.73 -19.48
CA ALA A 34 17.86 41.67 -20.21
C ALA A 34 18.59 40.33 -20.05
N ALA A 35 17.95 39.34 -19.42
CA ALA A 35 18.47 38.01 -19.12
C ALA A 35 19.62 37.96 -18.11
N ASN A 36 19.79 38.99 -17.30
CA ASN A 36 20.68 38.92 -16.15
C ASN A 36 19.98 38.24 -14.98
N ARG A 37 20.69 37.38 -14.27
CA ARG A 37 20.19 36.72 -13.06
C ARG A 37 20.14 37.71 -11.91
N THR A 38 18.95 37.99 -11.40
CA THR A 38 18.72 38.96 -10.32
C THR A 38 18.66 38.30 -8.94
N ARG A 39 18.35 37.00 -8.86
CA ARG A 39 18.26 36.28 -7.58
C ARG A 39 18.65 34.81 -7.72
N VAL A 40 19.25 34.31 -6.64
CA VAL A 40 19.39 32.88 -6.37
C VAL A 40 18.77 32.63 -5.00
N GLN A 41 17.76 31.78 -4.93
CA GLN A 41 17.20 31.34 -3.66
C GLN A 41 17.50 29.86 -3.48
N VAL A 42 18.22 29.52 -2.42
CA VAL A 42 18.41 28.12 -2.01
C VAL A 42 17.47 27.85 -0.85
N THR A 43 16.65 26.83 -0.99
CA THR A 43 15.77 26.33 0.07
C THR A 43 16.14 24.89 0.36
N ASN A 44 16.33 24.59 1.63
CA ASN A 44 16.48 23.22 2.09
C ASN A 44 15.07 22.70 2.40
N GLY A 45 14.44 22.05 1.42
CA GLY A 45 13.24 21.27 1.67
C GLY A 45 13.61 19.97 2.38
N ALA A 46 12.61 19.29 2.96
CA ALA A 46 12.81 17.90 3.31
C ALA A 46 13.14 17.12 2.01
N PRO A 47 14.06 16.14 2.04
CA PRO A 47 14.11 15.14 0.99
C PRO A 47 12.70 14.60 0.71
N PRO A 48 12.38 14.17 -0.52
CA PRO A 48 11.15 13.42 -0.75
C PRO A 48 11.07 12.31 0.30
N ALA A 49 9.93 12.21 1.00
CA ALA A 49 9.73 11.14 1.96
C ALA A 49 9.98 9.81 1.25
N THR A 50 10.85 8.98 1.81
CA THR A 50 10.99 7.62 1.32
C THR A 50 9.68 6.91 1.60
N ASN A 51 9.13 6.23 0.60
CA ASN A 51 7.96 5.39 0.78
C ASN A 51 8.17 4.47 1.99
N GLN A 52 7.19 4.43 2.89
CA GLN A 52 7.18 3.61 4.08
C GLN A 52 6.24 2.43 3.85
N ALA A 53 6.64 1.26 4.36
CA ALA A 53 5.81 0.07 4.19
C ALA A 53 4.47 0.21 4.94
N PRO A 54 3.38 -0.38 4.40
CA PRO A 54 2.12 -0.45 5.11
C PRO A 54 2.27 -1.28 6.39
N THR A 55 1.38 -1.03 7.35
CA THR A 55 1.29 -1.80 8.60
C THR A 55 -0.08 -2.46 8.68
N CYS A 56 -0.13 -3.79 8.82
CA CYS A 56 -1.35 -4.54 9.07
C CYS A 56 -1.28 -5.33 10.38
N ALA A 57 -2.42 -5.47 11.05
CA ALA A 57 -2.62 -6.44 12.11
C ALA A 57 -3.20 -7.76 11.58
N ASN A 58 -2.89 -8.87 12.26
CA ASN A 58 -3.61 -10.13 12.05
C ASN A 58 -5.10 -9.95 12.42
N ARG A 59 -5.99 -10.63 11.71
CA ARG A 59 -7.44 -10.49 11.91
C ARG A 59 -8.11 -11.83 12.14
N SER A 60 -9.13 -11.84 12.99
CA SER A 60 -10.00 -13.00 13.17
C SER A 60 -11.48 -12.62 13.09
N ILE A 61 -12.29 -13.55 12.57
CA ILE A 61 -13.76 -13.49 12.62
C ILE A 61 -14.28 -14.82 13.17
N ASN A 62 -15.42 -14.77 13.86
CA ASN A 62 -16.13 -15.96 14.30
C ASN A 62 -17.46 -16.04 13.55
N ILE A 63 -17.69 -17.15 12.85
CA ILE A 63 -18.88 -17.38 12.02
C ILE A 63 -19.95 -18.22 12.74
N GLY A 64 -19.73 -18.52 14.02
CA GLY A 64 -20.63 -19.26 14.90
C GLY A 64 -20.71 -20.76 14.60
N SER A 65 -21.71 -21.40 15.21
CA SER A 65 -22.11 -22.77 14.88
C SER A 65 -23.04 -22.75 13.67
N ILE A 66 -22.59 -23.35 12.57
CA ILE A 66 -23.41 -23.50 11.37
C ILE A 66 -23.82 -24.98 11.27
N PRO A 67 -25.12 -25.33 11.43
CA PRO A 67 -25.61 -26.70 11.56
C PRO A 67 -25.51 -27.59 10.30
N ASN A 68 -24.68 -27.22 9.33
CA ASN A 68 -24.52 -27.88 8.03
C ASN A 68 -23.82 -29.27 8.07
N GLY A 69 -23.92 -30.02 9.17
CA GLY A 69 -23.50 -31.44 9.23
C GLY A 69 -22.06 -31.72 8.78
N GLY A 70 -21.14 -30.77 9.01
CA GLY A 70 -19.74 -30.87 8.58
C GLY A 70 -19.44 -30.34 7.17
N ALA A 71 -20.44 -29.92 6.39
CA ALA A 71 -20.23 -29.31 5.08
C ALA A 71 -19.55 -27.93 5.20
N GLY A 72 -18.61 -27.68 4.27
CA GLY A 72 -17.90 -26.42 4.17
C GLY A 72 -18.83 -25.29 3.78
N VAL A 73 -18.56 -24.09 4.31
CA VAL A 73 -19.29 -22.85 3.98
C VAL A 73 -18.41 -21.98 3.11
N SER A 74 -19.03 -21.23 2.20
CA SER A 74 -18.37 -20.20 1.41
C SER A 74 -18.67 -18.81 1.97
N LEU A 75 -17.64 -17.98 2.09
CA LEU A 75 -17.71 -16.61 2.58
C LEU A 75 -17.11 -15.67 1.55
N THR A 76 -17.75 -14.53 1.32
CA THR A 76 -17.16 -13.43 0.56
C THR A 76 -16.80 -12.32 1.52
N LEU A 77 -15.50 -12.05 1.65
CA LEU A 77 -14.94 -10.97 2.45
C LEU A 77 -14.72 -9.78 1.52
N GLN A 78 -15.44 -8.69 1.78
CA GLN A 78 -15.24 -7.43 1.07
C GLN A 78 -13.94 -6.77 1.52
N PRO A 79 -13.32 -5.91 0.67
CA PRO A 79 -12.08 -5.23 1.02
C PRO A 79 -12.19 -4.49 2.34
N ILE A 80 -13.32 -3.84 2.65
CA ILE A 80 -13.54 -3.10 3.91
C ILE A 80 -13.70 -4.00 5.15
N THR A 81 -13.74 -5.33 5.00
CA THR A 81 -13.64 -6.28 6.12
C THR A 81 -12.21 -6.82 6.33
N LEU A 82 -11.31 -6.59 5.37
CA LEU A 82 -9.87 -6.90 5.45
C LEU A 82 -9.02 -5.63 5.71
N SER A 83 -9.47 -4.48 5.22
CA SER A 83 -8.76 -3.20 5.19
C SER A 83 -8.76 -2.39 6.50
N PRO A 84 -9.72 -2.48 7.46
CA PRO A 84 -9.64 -1.68 8.68
C PRO A 84 -8.50 -2.13 9.61
N ALA A 85 -7.79 -3.21 9.28
CA ALA A 85 -6.61 -3.67 10.00
C ALA A 85 -5.29 -3.15 9.41
N CYS A 86 -5.32 -2.46 8.26
CA CYS A 86 -4.14 -2.01 7.55
C CYS A 86 -4.14 -0.49 7.38
N THR A 87 -3.03 0.14 7.71
CA THR A 87 -2.82 1.58 7.52
C THR A 87 -1.48 1.81 6.86
N ASP A 88 -1.43 2.85 6.03
CA ASP A 88 -0.22 3.28 5.37
C ASP A 88 0.25 4.62 5.94
N PRO A 89 1.52 4.76 6.39
CA PRO A 89 2.05 6.02 6.91
C PRO A 89 2.04 7.18 5.89
N ASP A 90 2.20 6.86 4.60
CA ASP A 90 2.25 7.85 3.52
C ASP A 90 0.86 8.15 2.94
N GLY A 91 -0.15 7.41 3.37
CA GLY A 91 -1.53 7.56 2.91
C GLY A 91 -1.79 6.88 1.57
N ASP A 92 -0.92 5.95 1.16
CA ASP A 92 -1.07 5.23 -0.09
C ASP A 92 -2.27 4.30 -0.10
N ALA A 93 -2.87 4.16 -1.28
CA ALA A 93 -4.01 3.28 -1.48
C ALA A 93 -3.56 1.81 -1.41
N LEU A 94 -4.05 1.10 -0.40
CA LEU A 94 -3.69 -0.30 -0.18
C LEU A 94 -4.51 -1.25 -1.04
N THR A 95 -3.83 -2.24 -1.63
CA THR A 95 -4.43 -3.23 -2.52
C THR A 95 -4.16 -4.65 -2.05
N LEU A 96 -5.18 -5.51 -2.18
CA LEU A 96 -5.08 -6.92 -1.87
C LEU A 96 -4.56 -7.68 -3.10
N VAL A 97 -3.42 -8.35 -2.97
CA VAL A 97 -2.68 -8.90 -4.11
C VAL A 97 -2.88 -10.40 -4.27
N SER A 98 -2.80 -11.15 -3.16
CA SER A 98 -2.91 -12.61 -3.20
C SER A 98 -3.41 -13.18 -1.88
N LEU A 99 -3.93 -14.40 -1.94
CA LEU A 99 -4.30 -15.21 -0.78
C LEU A 99 -3.55 -16.54 -0.88
N THR A 100 -2.87 -16.93 0.19
CA THR A 100 -2.04 -18.14 0.24
C THR A 100 -2.11 -18.79 1.62
N GLY A 101 -1.50 -19.97 1.79
CA GLY A 101 -1.36 -20.59 3.11
C GLY A 101 -2.68 -21.04 3.76
N PHE A 102 -3.68 -21.41 2.95
CA PHE A 102 -4.97 -21.87 3.45
C PHE A 102 -4.83 -23.16 4.27
N THR A 103 -5.54 -23.22 5.40
CA THR A 103 -5.59 -24.40 6.29
C THR A 103 -6.96 -25.08 6.26
N ASN A 104 -7.04 -26.28 6.85
CA ASN A 104 -8.30 -27.03 7.04
C ASN A 104 -9.11 -27.24 5.75
N ALA A 105 -8.41 -27.52 4.64
CA ALA A 105 -8.96 -27.72 3.30
C ALA A 105 -9.76 -26.54 2.73
N ALA A 106 -9.70 -25.37 3.36
CA ALA A 106 -10.24 -24.15 2.79
C ALA A 106 -9.44 -23.80 1.53
N THR A 107 -10.12 -23.13 0.60
CA THR A 107 -9.49 -22.53 -0.57
C THR A 107 -10.00 -21.11 -0.70
N GLY A 108 -9.31 -20.28 -1.45
CA GLY A 108 -9.82 -18.95 -1.73
C GLY A 108 -9.37 -18.38 -3.04
N THR A 109 -10.16 -17.44 -3.54
CA THR A 109 -9.91 -16.70 -4.77
C THR A 109 -10.05 -15.21 -4.52
N LEU A 110 -9.27 -14.42 -5.25
CA LEU A 110 -9.46 -12.98 -5.34
C LEU A 110 -10.19 -12.67 -6.64
N SER A 111 -11.23 -11.86 -6.54
CA SER A 111 -11.92 -11.28 -7.69
C SER A 111 -12.02 -9.77 -7.46
N GLY A 112 -11.16 -9.02 -8.16
CA GLY A 112 -10.90 -7.62 -7.84
C GLY A 112 -10.43 -7.49 -6.39
N ALA A 113 -11.15 -6.70 -5.60
CA ALA A 113 -10.82 -6.46 -4.20
C ALA A 113 -11.53 -7.41 -3.21
N ASN A 114 -12.39 -8.32 -3.70
CA ASN A 114 -13.15 -9.25 -2.85
C ASN A 114 -12.43 -10.61 -2.76
N ALA A 115 -12.33 -11.14 -1.54
CA ALA A 115 -11.83 -12.48 -1.28
C ALA A 115 -12.99 -13.45 -1.09
N THR A 116 -13.08 -14.49 -1.90
CA THR A 116 -14.04 -15.58 -1.70
C THR A 116 -13.33 -16.77 -1.10
N ILE A 117 -13.70 -17.16 0.11
CA ILE A 117 -13.16 -18.32 0.83
C ILE A 117 -14.17 -19.45 0.77
N ASN A 118 -13.77 -20.60 0.28
CA ASN A 118 -14.60 -21.78 0.12
C ASN A 118 -14.20 -22.86 1.12
N ASN A 119 -15.14 -23.79 1.36
CA ASN A 119 -14.90 -25.00 2.13
C ASN A 119 -14.48 -24.74 3.59
N VAL A 120 -14.95 -23.67 4.22
CA VAL A 120 -14.67 -23.39 5.64
C VAL A 120 -15.47 -24.34 6.53
N ARG A 121 -14.77 -25.30 7.13
CA ARG A 121 -15.34 -26.33 8.04
C ARG A 121 -14.99 -26.04 9.49
N ALA A 122 -15.67 -26.66 10.45
CA ALA A 122 -15.24 -26.61 11.84
C ALA A 122 -13.87 -27.32 11.98
N PRO A 123 -12.91 -26.78 12.75
CA PRO A 123 -13.02 -25.67 13.72
C PRO A 123 -12.84 -24.25 13.11
N GLY A 124 -12.71 -24.14 11.79
CA GLY A 124 -12.42 -22.90 11.09
C GLY A 124 -11.31 -23.10 10.05
N ALA A 125 -10.77 -22.01 9.53
CA ALA A 125 -9.61 -22.02 8.65
C ALA A 125 -8.83 -20.72 8.78
N SER A 126 -7.56 -20.73 8.40
CA SER A 126 -6.71 -19.55 8.34
C SER A 126 -6.04 -19.44 6.98
N PHE A 127 -5.66 -18.23 6.60
CA PHE A 127 -4.86 -17.96 5.41
C PHE A 127 -4.04 -16.70 5.58
N THR A 128 -2.99 -16.56 4.77
CA THR A 128 -2.16 -15.36 4.66
C THR A 128 -2.63 -14.55 3.45
N TYR A 129 -2.68 -13.23 3.59
CA TYR A 129 -3.02 -12.34 2.48
C TYR A 129 -1.94 -11.29 2.26
N ALA A 130 -1.65 -10.98 1.00
CA ALA A 130 -0.65 -9.98 0.64
C ALA A 130 -1.30 -8.61 0.41
N VAL A 131 -0.81 -7.58 1.08
CA VAL A 131 -1.26 -6.18 0.91
C VAL A 131 -0.11 -5.33 0.42
N SER A 132 -0.29 -4.63 -0.69
CA SER A 132 0.73 -3.73 -1.27
C SER A 132 0.25 -2.28 -1.30
N ASP A 133 1.21 -1.37 -1.11
CA ASP A 133 1.07 0.08 -1.27
C ASP A 133 1.20 0.54 -2.74
N GLY A 134 1.57 -0.35 -3.66
CA GLY A 134 1.86 0.02 -5.06
C GLY A 134 3.18 0.77 -5.26
N HIS A 135 3.92 1.04 -4.19
CA HIS A 135 5.18 1.80 -4.18
C HIS A 135 6.37 0.95 -3.72
N GLY A 136 6.25 -0.37 -3.85
CA GLY A 136 7.36 -1.31 -3.69
C GLY A 136 7.41 -2.01 -2.33
N HIS A 137 6.42 -1.80 -1.46
CA HIS A 137 6.26 -2.60 -0.26
C HIS A 137 5.02 -3.51 -0.32
N THR A 138 5.16 -4.67 0.31
CA THR A 138 4.08 -5.65 0.42
C THR A 138 4.26 -6.39 1.74
N ILE A 139 3.15 -6.55 2.46
CA ILE A 139 3.11 -7.23 3.77
C ILE A 139 2.12 -8.40 3.76
N TYR A 140 2.33 -9.33 4.70
CA TYR A 140 1.69 -10.66 4.68
C TYR A 140 1.02 -11.02 6.02
N PRO A 141 -0.02 -10.29 6.45
CA PRO A 141 -0.81 -10.63 7.65
C PRO A 141 -1.58 -11.95 7.51
N THR A 142 -1.98 -12.50 8.66
CA THR A 142 -2.82 -13.71 8.75
C THR A 142 -4.27 -13.35 9.06
N PHE A 143 -5.19 -14.01 8.37
CA PHE A 143 -6.62 -13.98 8.65
C PHE A 143 -7.09 -15.34 9.18
N THR A 144 -7.85 -15.33 10.27
CA THR A 144 -8.36 -16.54 10.93
C THR A 144 -9.89 -16.52 10.97
N ILE A 145 -10.52 -17.53 10.38
CA ILE A 145 -11.95 -17.78 10.49
C ILE A 145 -12.14 -18.86 11.54
N ILE A 146 -12.90 -18.55 12.58
CA ILE A 146 -13.26 -19.49 13.64
C ILE A 146 -14.68 -19.97 13.38
N ARG A 147 -14.87 -21.29 13.40
CA ARG A 147 -16.17 -21.93 13.24
C ARG A 147 -16.38 -22.98 14.33
N SER A 148 -17.46 -22.85 15.07
CA SER A 148 -17.87 -23.87 16.03
C SER A 148 -18.70 -24.96 15.35
N SER A 149 -18.71 -26.17 15.95
CA SER A 149 -19.60 -27.27 15.57
C SER A 149 -21.05 -26.93 15.90
#